data_AF-A0A233HDP0-F1
#
_entry.id   AF-A0A233HDP0-F1
#
_cell.length_a   1.000
_cell.length_b   1.000
_cell.length_c   1.000
_cell.angle_alpha   90.00
_cell.angle_beta   90.00
_cell.angle_gamma   90.00
#
_symmetry.space_group_name_H-M   'P 1'
#
loop_
_entity.id
_entity.type
_entity.pdbx_description
1 polymer ?
#
loop_
_entity_poly.entity_id
_entity_poly.type
_entity_poly.pdbx_seq_one_letter_code
_entity_poly.pdbx_strand_id
1 'polypeptide(L)'
;MLTVEQIRKGVAKVLIDSASGWPPVLSEFISICKNIGFDFAGCFERFMSKEKPLNQFERLVFADAVHANVRRKPIGEDEKAFKKVFNKWVERFSAGQIPQDVPALPPSSVVMPTDIAREKYGAPDPSKYRQGSIFNRIAQMGNKNTHSEQPKGNDQ
;
A
#
# COMPACT_ATOMS: atom_id res chain seq x y z
N MET A 1 -25.76 -8.75 -3.44
CA MET A 1 -27.03 -8.02 -3.27
C MET A 1 -26.72 -6.54 -3.10
N LEU A 2 -27.58 -5.65 -3.62
CA LEU A 2 -27.46 -4.22 -3.34
C LEU A 2 -27.98 -3.94 -1.93
N THR A 3 -27.24 -3.15 -1.15
CA THR A 3 -27.71 -2.70 0.16
C THR A 3 -28.72 -1.55 -0.01
N VAL A 4 -29.61 -1.39 0.98
CA VAL A 4 -30.60 -0.30 1.00
C VAL A 4 -29.93 1.07 0.88
N GLU A 5 -28.72 1.20 1.45
CA GLU A 5 -27.95 2.45 1.39
C GLU A 5 -27.39 2.74 -0.01
N GLN A 6 -26.92 1.71 -0.73
CA GLN A 6 -26.51 1.83 -2.13
C GLN A 6 -27.68 2.19 -3.04
N ILE A 7 -28.86 1.62 -2.78
CA ILE A 7 -30.09 1.96 -3.52
C ILE A 7 -30.48 3.42 -3.28
N ARG A 8 -30.46 3.88 -2.01
CA ARG A 8 -30.79 5.27 -1.66
C ARG A 8 -29.83 6.27 -2.32
N LYS A 9 -28.53 5.99 -2.26
CA LYS A 9 -27.50 6.82 -2.93
C LYS A 9 -27.63 6.74 -4.46
N GLY A 10 -28.06 5.60 -5.00
CA GLY A 10 -28.35 5.39 -6.42
C GLY A 10 -29.46 6.25 -6.92
N VAL A 11 -30.59 6.23 -6.22
CA VAL A 11 -31.72 7.11 -6.51
C VAL A 11 -31.28 8.57 -6.46
N ALA A 12 -30.54 8.99 -5.42
CA ALA A 12 -30.06 10.37 -5.31
C ALA A 12 -29.14 10.78 -6.47
N LYS A 13 -28.18 9.92 -6.86
CA LYS A 13 -27.27 10.20 -7.96
C LYS A 13 -28.00 10.31 -9.31
N VAL A 14 -28.90 9.37 -9.60
CA VAL A 14 -29.66 9.41 -10.84
C VAL A 14 -30.58 10.63 -10.90
N LEU A 15 -31.17 11.05 -9.77
CA LEU A 15 -31.97 12.28 -9.71
C LEU A 15 -31.16 13.56 -9.96
N ILE A 16 -29.86 13.56 -9.64
CA ILE A 16 -28.97 14.70 -9.88
C ILE A 16 -28.45 14.70 -11.33
N ASP A 17 -28.10 13.54 -11.88
CA ASP A 17 -27.50 13.40 -13.22
C ASP A 17 -28.52 13.41 -14.37
N SER A 18 -29.83 13.32 -14.11
CA SER A 18 -30.84 13.16 -15.18
C SER A 18 -31.26 14.48 -15.83
N ALA A 19 -30.57 14.80 -16.94
CA ALA A 19 -30.97 15.84 -17.90
C ALA A 19 -31.80 15.32 -19.08
N SER A 20 -31.82 14.00 -19.36
CA SER A 20 -32.70 13.42 -20.38
C SER A 20 -33.08 11.97 -20.01
N GLY A 21 -34.39 11.67 -19.99
CA GLY A 21 -34.89 10.30 -19.85
C GLY A 21 -34.80 9.71 -18.44
N TRP A 22 -35.57 10.25 -17.50
CA TRP A 22 -35.88 9.56 -16.26
C TRP A 22 -37.07 8.59 -16.47
N PRO A 23 -37.04 7.37 -15.91
CA PRO A 23 -35.94 6.72 -15.19
C PRO A 23 -34.99 5.93 -16.12
N PRO A 24 -33.72 5.69 -15.71
CA PRO A 24 -32.80 4.81 -16.43
C PRO A 24 -33.30 3.37 -16.46
N VAL A 25 -32.76 2.59 -17.38
CA VAL A 25 -33.08 1.15 -17.46
C VAL A 25 -32.58 0.45 -16.20
N LEU A 26 -33.28 -0.59 -15.73
CA LEU A 26 -32.95 -1.29 -14.47
C LEU A 26 -31.50 -1.80 -14.42
N SER A 27 -30.95 -2.24 -15.55
CA SER A 27 -29.55 -2.66 -15.68
C SER A 27 -28.55 -1.52 -15.46
N GLU A 28 -28.85 -0.34 -15.99
CA GLU A 28 -28.07 0.89 -15.78
C GLU A 28 -28.19 1.36 -14.33
N PHE A 29 -29.40 1.35 -13.77
CA PHE A 29 -29.64 1.70 -12.37
C PHE A 29 -28.86 0.79 -11.40
N ILE A 30 -28.88 -0.53 -11.62
CA ILE A 30 -28.10 -1.48 -10.83
C ILE A 30 -26.60 -1.20 -10.94
N SER A 31 -26.12 -0.84 -12.14
CA SER A 31 -24.72 -0.51 -12.37
C SER A 31 -24.32 0.78 -11.66
N ILE A 32 -25.19 1.80 -11.69
CA ILE A 32 -25.02 3.04 -10.94
C ILE A 32 -24.96 2.73 -9.45
N CYS A 33 -25.92 1.96 -8.91
CA CYS A 33 -25.96 1.58 -7.50
C CYS A 33 -24.72 0.78 -7.04
N LYS A 34 -24.16 -0.07 -7.90
CA LYS A 34 -22.93 -0.84 -7.62
C LYS A 34 -21.67 0.02 -7.62
N ASN A 35 -21.61 1.03 -8.47
CA ASN A 35 -20.44 1.90 -8.64
C ASN A 35 -20.48 3.14 -7.72
N ILE A 36 -21.52 3.29 -6.91
CA ILE A 36 -21.64 4.40 -5.97
C ILE A 36 -20.61 4.31 -4.86
N GLY A 37 -19.81 5.37 -4.76
CA GLY A 37 -18.68 5.49 -3.85
C GLY A 37 -17.33 5.25 -4.52
N PHE A 38 -17.30 4.80 -5.78
CA PHE A 38 -16.07 4.57 -6.54
C PHE A 38 -16.00 5.55 -7.71
N ASP A 39 -15.32 6.68 -7.48
CA ASP A 39 -15.06 7.68 -8.51
C ASP A 39 -13.79 7.31 -9.31
N PHE A 40 -13.99 6.71 -10.48
CA PHE A 40 -12.87 6.34 -11.37
C PHE A 40 -12.11 7.56 -11.87
N ALA A 41 -12.82 8.58 -12.38
CA ALA A 41 -12.19 9.72 -13.05
C ALA A 41 -11.35 10.53 -12.07
N GLY A 42 -11.91 10.89 -10.91
CA GLY A 42 -11.15 11.62 -9.90
C GLY A 42 -10.04 10.77 -9.27
N CYS A 43 -10.23 9.46 -9.12
CA CYS A 43 -9.17 8.57 -8.63
C CYS A 43 -8.01 8.44 -9.62
N PHE A 44 -8.30 8.35 -10.92
CA PHE A 44 -7.30 8.32 -11.98
C PHE A 44 -6.53 9.64 -12.07
N GLU A 45 -7.23 10.78 -12.04
CA GLU A 45 -6.57 12.10 -12.02
C GLU A 45 -5.67 12.26 -10.80
N ARG A 46 -6.15 11.94 -9.58
CA ARG A 46 -5.32 11.95 -8.36
C ARG A 46 -4.09 11.06 -8.51
N PHE A 47 -4.27 9.87 -9.08
CA PHE A 47 -3.18 8.95 -9.34
C PHE A 47 -2.16 9.53 -10.34
N MET A 48 -2.59 10.18 -11.41
CA MET A 48 -1.68 10.75 -12.41
C MET A 48 -0.97 12.00 -11.87
N SER A 49 -1.67 12.84 -11.11
CA SER A 49 -1.17 14.07 -10.48
C SER A 49 -0.28 13.85 -9.25
N LYS A 50 -0.05 12.58 -8.84
CA LYS A 50 0.72 12.20 -7.65
C LYS A 50 0.15 12.73 -6.34
N GLU A 51 -1.16 12.94 -6.29
CA GLU A 51 -1.84 13.36 -5.07
C GLU A 51 -1.95 12.21 -4.07
N LYS A 52 -2.26 12.53 -2.81
CA LYS A 52 -2.44 11.51 -1.77
C LYS A 52 -3.80 10.82 -1.96
N PRO A 53 -3.88 9.49 -1.77
CA PRO A 53 -5.15 8.78 -1.81
C PRO A 53 -6.06 9.25 -0.67
N LEU A 54 -7.34 9.47 -0.97
CA LEU A 54 -8.33 9.96 -0.01
C LEU A 54 -8.74 8.88 0.99
N ASN A 55 -8.92 7.65 0.49
CA ASN A 55 -9.50 6.54 1.25
C ASN A 55 -8.62 5.29 1.16
N GLN A 56 -8.89 4.29 2.01
CA GLN A 56 -8.18 3.01 1.99
C GLN A 56 -8.32 2.29 0.64
N PHE A 57 -9.48 2.40 -0.01
CA PHE A 57 -9.70 1.90 -1.37
C PHE A 57 -8.66 2.48 -2.36
N GLU A 58 -8.55 3.81 -2.42
CA GLU A 58 -7.60 4.47 -3.32
C GLU A 58 -6.16 4.10 -2.99
N ARG A 59 -5.83 3.94 -1.71
CA ARG A 59 -4.48 3.51 -1.28
C ARG A 59 -4.09 2.15 -1.87
N LEU A 60 -5.01 1.19 -1.85
CA LEU A 60 -4.80 -0.14 -2.39
C LEU A 60 -4.76 -0.13 -3.93
N VAL A 61 -5.63 0.66 -4.56
CA VAL A 61 -5.61 0.90 -6.01
C VAL A 61 -4.28 1.51 -6.43
N PHE A 62 -3.79 2.51 -5.71
CA PHE A 62 -2.55 3.23 -6.01
C PHE A 62 -1.34 2.30 -5.86
N ALA A 63 -1.28 1.52 -4.78
CA ALA A 63 -0.20 0.55 -4.57
C ALA A 63 -0.10 -0.44 -5.75
N ASP A 64 -1.22 -1.04 -6.14
CA ASP A 64 -1.26 -2.02 -7.23
C ASP A 64 -1.02 -1.36 -8.61
N ALA A 65 -1.50 -0.12 -8.82
CA ALA A 65 -1.25 0.66 -10.02
C ALA A 65 0.22 1.10 -10.16
N VAL A 66 0.91 1.38 -9.06
CA VAL A 66 2.36 1.63 -9.03
C VAL A 66 3.11 0.35 -9.41
N HIS A 67 2.74 -0.80 -8.84
CA HIS A 67 3.35 -2.08 -9.21
C HIS A 67 3.13 -2.44 -10.69
N ALA A 68 1.96 -2.11 -11.23
CA ALA A 68 1.64 -2.29 -12.65
C ALA A 68 2.30 -1.24 -13.58
N ASN A 69 3.10 -0.31 -13.04
CA ASN A 69 3.79 0.76 -13.77
C ASN A 69 2.87 1.58 -14.68
N VAL A 70 1.62 1.84 -14.23
CA VAL A 70 0.58 2.49 -15.04
C VAL A 70 1.06 3.82 -15.64
N ARG A 71 1.78 4.65 -14.87
CA ARG A 71 2.26 5.97 -15.33
C ARG A 71 3.32 5.93 -16.43
N ARG A 72 3.96 4.78 -16.65
CA ARG A 72 5.00 4.61 -17.69
C ARG A 72 4.41 4.12 -19.01
N LYS A 73 3.11 3.83 -19.04
CA LYS A 73 2.41 3.40 -20.24
C LYS A 73 2.13 4.59 -21.16
N PRO A 74 1.99 4.34 -22.48
CA PRO A 74 1.57 5.38 -23.40
C PRO A 74 0.17 5.89 -23.05
N ILE A 75 -0.09 7.13 -23.46
CA ILE A 75 -1.38 7.82 -23.28
C ILE A 75 -2.51 6.94 -23.86
N GLY A 76 -3.52 6.65 -23.05
CA GLY A 76 -4.66 5.80 -23.38
C GLY A 76 -4.49 4.33 -23.00
N GLU A 77 -3.25 3.82 -22.85
CA GLU A 77 -3.00 2.52 -22.24
C GLU A 77 -2.89 2.60 -20.71
N ASP A 78 -2.43 3.74 -20.21
CA ASP A 78 -2.42 4.09 -18.80
C ASP A 78 -3.83 4.04 -18.21
N GLU A 79 -4.81 4.67 -18.85
CA GLU A 79 -6.20 4.67 -18.41
C GLU A 79 -6.79 3.25 -18.42
N LYS A 80 -6.52 2.46 -19.47
CA LYS A 80 -6.96 1.06 -19.55
C LYS A 80 -6.34 0.20 -18.46
N ALA A 81 -5.04 0.36 -18.22
CA ALA A 81 -4.32 -0.38 -17.19
C ALA A 81 -4.82 0.01 -15.79
N PHE A 82 -5.05 1.30 -15.55
CA PHE A 82 -5.62 1.79 -14.31
C PHE A 82 -7.03 1.27 -14.10
N LYS A 83 -7.88 1.30 -15.13
CA LYS A 83 -9.26 0.77 -15.09
C LYS A 83 -9.31 -0.70 -14.74
N LYS A 84 -8.36 -1.50 -15.24
CA LYS A 84 -8.25 -2.92 -14.86
C LYS A 84 -7.96 -3.09 -13.37
N VAL A 85 -7.02 -2.31 -12.83
CA VAL A 85 -6.69 -2.32 -11.39
C VAL A 85 -7.87 -1.81 -10.56
N PHE A 86 -8.48 -0.72 -10.98
CA PHE A 86 -9.63 -0.11 -10.30
C PHE A 86 -10.80 -1.09 -10.21
N ASN A 87 -11.20 -1.71 -11.32
CA ASN A 87 -12.30 -2.67 -11.35
C ASN A 87 -12.04 -3.89 -10.46
N LYS A 88 -10.79 -4.41 -10.48
CA LYS A 88 -10.37 -5.50 -9.57
C LYS A 88 -10.62 -5.14 -8.11
N TRP A 89 -10.32 -3.90 -7.71
CA TRP A 89 -10.55 -3.44 -6.34
C TRP A 89 -12.01 -3.13 -6.05
N VAL A 90 -12.78 -2.61 -7.00
CA VAL A 90 -14.24 -2.42 -6.86
C VAL A 90 -14.91 -3.76 -6.59
N GLU A 91 -14.57 -4.79 -7.36
CA GLU A 91 -15.08 -6.14 -7.16
C GLU A 91 -14.75 -6.67 -5.76
N ARG A 92 -13.49 -6.57 -5.33
CA ARG A 92 -13.04 -7.01 -3.99
C ARG A 92 -13.72 -6.27 -2.85
N PHE A 93 -13.83 -4.94 -2.94
CA PHE A 93 -14.52 -4.14 -1.93
C PHE A 93 -16.02 -4.44 -1.89
N SER A 94 -16.65 -4.59 -3.06
CA SER A 94 -18.07 -4.96 -3.14
C SER A 94 -18.35 -6.36 -2.58
N ALA A 95 -17.38 -7.26 -2.64
CA ALA A 95 -17.43 -8.59 -2.05
C ALA A 95 -17.03 -8.63 -0.57
N GLY A 96 -16.65 -7.50 0.04
CA GLY A 96 -16.16 -7.42 1.43
C GLY A 96 -14.78 -8.05 1.65
N GLN A 97 -14.05 -8.39 0.58
CA GLN A 97 -12.71 -8.97 0.63
C GLN A 97 -11.67 -7.85 0.65
N ILE A 98 -11.66 -7.07 1.74
CA ILE A 98 -10.64 -6.05 1.97
C ILE A 98 -9.46 -6.74 2.64
N PRO A 99 -8.24 -6.72 2.05
CA PRO A 99 -7.06 -7.21 2.75
C PRO A 99 -6.91 -6.45 4.06
N GLN A 100 -6.86 -7.17 5.18
CA GLN A 100 -6.43 -6.58 6.44
C GLN A 100 -5.00 -6.06 6.27
N ASP A 101 -4.68 -4.95 6.95
CA ASP A 101 -3.33 -4.39 6.97
C ASP A 101 -2.35 -5.53 7.26
N VAL A 102 -1.46 -5.78 6.28
CA VAL A 102 -0.45 -6.80 6.41
C VAL A 102 0.37 -6.44 7.65
N PRO A 103 0.54 -7.34 8.62
CA PRO A 103 1.32 -7.05 9.82
C PRO A 103 2.65 -6.45 9.39
N ALA A 104 3.09 -5.39 10.09
CA ALA A 104 4.38 -4.79 9.86
C ALA A 104 5.42 -5.91 9.78
N LEU A 105 6.24 -5.91 8.72
CA LEU A 105 7.33 -6.86 8.58
C LEU A 105 8.11 -6.89 9.90
N PRO A 106 8.52 -8.06 10.40
CA PRO A 106 9.33 -8.12 11.59
C PRO A 106 10.57 -7.23 11.40
N PRO A 107 11.01 -6.50 12.44
CA PRO A 107 12.10 -5.54 12.34
C PRO A 107 13.41 -6.18 11.88
N SER A 108 13.56 -7.50 12.01
CA SER A 108 14.69 -8.26 11.51
C SER A 108 14.25 -9.30 10.47
N SER A 109 14.66 -9.09 9.22
CA SER A 109 14.50 -10.04 8.12
C SER A 109 15.77 -10.89 8.01
N VAL A 110 16.08 -11.67 9.04
CA VAL A 110 17.25 -12.55 9.02
C VAL A 110 16.83 -13.90 8.45
N VAL A 111 17.15 -14.11 7.17
CA VAL A 111 16.61 -15.24 6.39
C VAL A 111 17.52 -16.46 6.43
N MET A 112 18.83 -16.28 6.69
CA MET A 112 19.81 -17.36 6.64
C MET A 112 20.26 -17.82 8.03
N PRO A 113 20.44 -19.15 8.26
CA PRO A 113 20.94 -19.68 9.54
C PRO A 113 22.27 -19.04 10.00
N THR A 114 23.13 -18.67 9.04
CA THR A 114 24.42 -18.01 9.31
C THR A 114 24.25 -16.61 9.89
N ASP A 115 23.27 -15.85 9.41
CA ASP A 115 23.00 -14.51 9.91
C ASP A 115 22.37 -14.58 11.31
N ILE A 116 21.50 -15.57 11.57
CA ILE A 116 20.95 -15.85 12.91
C ILE A 116 22.08 -16.17 13.89
N ALA A 117 23.05 -17.00 13.47
CA ALA A 117 24.21 -17.31 14.27
C ALA A 117 25.05 -16.04 14.54
N ARG A 118 25.34 -15.24 13.52
CA ARG A 118 26.11 -14.01 13.66
C ARG A 118 25.47 -13.02 14.64
N GLU A 119 24.16 -12.86 14.58
CA GLU A 119 23.42 -11.98 15.50
C GLU A 119 23.44 -12.52 16.94
N LYS A 120 23.24 -13.82 17.13
CA LYS A 120 23.31 -14.46 18.47
C LYS A 120 24.67 -14.35 19.13
N TYR A 121 25.75 -14.46 18.35
CA TYR A 121 27.11 -14.39 18.88
C TYR A 121 27.62 -12.95 19.07
N GLY A 122 26.97 -11.96 18.45
CA GLY A 122 27.32 -10.56 18.57
C GLY A 122 28.72 -10.23 18.03
N ALA A 123 29.19 -9.01 18.32
CA ALA A 123 30.56 -8.63 18.00
C ALA A 123 31.54 -9.41 18.91
N PRO A 124 32.61 -10.01 18.36
CA PRO A 124 33.57 -10.77 19.15
C PRO A 124 34.32 -9.84 20.11
N ASP A 125 34.48 -10.27 21.36
CA ASP A 125 35.16 -9.50 22.40
C ASP A 125 36.68 -9.40 22.11
N PRO A 126 37.24 -8.18 21.95
CA PRO A 126 38.67 -7.98 21.73
C PRO A 126 39.58 -8.59 22.80
N SER A 127 39.10 -8.68 24.04
CA SER A 127 39.88 -9.16 25.19
C SER A 127 40.26 -10.64 25.07
N LYS A 128 39.53 -11.40 24.25
CA LYS A 128 39.76 -12.85 24.02
C LYS A 128 40.92 -13.13 23.06
N TYR A 129 41.46 -12.11 22.41
CA TYR A 129 42.53 -12.24 21.43
C TYR A 129 43.81 -11.59 21.94
N ARG A 130 44.96 -12.16 21.56
CA ARG A 130 46.28 -11.59 21.87
C ARG A 130 46.33 -10.13 21.41
N GLN A 131 46.73 -9.24 22.32
CA GLN A 131 46.84 -7.81 22.05
C GLN A 131 47.73 -7.54 20.82
N GLY A 132 47.24 -6.74 19.89
CA GLY A 132 47.94 -6.41 18.63
C GLY A 132 47.77 -7.41 17.48
N SER A 133 47.15 -8.58 17.73
CA SER A 133 46.82 -9.55 16.67
C SER A 133 45.79 -9.01 15.68
N ILE A 134 45.74 -9.61 14.49
CA ILE A 134 44.76 -9.25 13.45
C ILE A 134 43.33 -9.45 13.98
N PHE A 135 43.07 -10.53 14.72
CA PHE A 135 41.77 -10.81 15.32
C PHE A 135 41.37 -9.78 16.39
N ASN A 136 42.32 -9.35 17.23
CA ASN A 136 42.10 -8.28 18.21
C ASN A 136 41.72 -6.96 17.51
N ARG A 137 42.40 -6.62 16.40
CA ARG A 137 42.09 -5.43 15.60
C ARG A 137 40.71 -5.51 14.92
N ILE A 138 40.37 -6.66 14.32
CA ILE A 138 39.05 -6.87 13.69
C ILE A 138 37.93 -6.77 14.73
N ALA A 139 38.11 -7.39 15.90
CA ALA A 139 37.16 -7.29 17.02
C ALA A 139 36.98 -5.84 17.51
N GLN A 140 38.07 -5.08 17.65
CA GLN A 140 38.02 -3.66 18.02
C GLN A 140 37.29 -2.80 16.98
N MET A 141 37.44 -3.11 15.69
CA MET A 141 36.72 -2.41 14.62
C MET A 141 35.21 -2.70 14.67
N GLY A 142 34.82 -3.94 14.99
CA GLY A 142 33.41 -4.32 15.16
C GLY A 142 32.70 -3.56 16.28
N ASN A 143 33.39 -3.32 17.41
CA ASN A 143 32.84 -2.58 18.56
C ASN A 143 32.74 -1.06 18.36
N LYS A 144 33.46 -0.48 17.40
CA LYS A 144 33.42 0.98 17.17
C LYS A 144 32.13 1.45 16.48
N ASN A 145 31.45 0.57 15.75
CA ASN A 145 30.24 0.92 15.01
C ASN A 145 28.94 0.79 15.81
N THR A 146 28.96 0.19 17.00
CA THR A 146 27.76 0.04 17.85
C THR A 146 27.53 1.21 18.79
N HIS A 147 28.44 2.18 18.87
CA HIS A 147 28.34 3.35 19.76
C HIS A 147 27.70 4.60 19.13
N SER A 148 27.22 4.55 17.89
CA SER A 148 26.57 5.69 17.22
C SER A 148 25.04 5.73 17.31
N GLU A 149 24.38 4.81 18.02
CA GLU A 149 22.94 4.91 18.30
C GLU A 149 22.70 5.44 19.72
N GLN A 150 22.78 6.76 19.89
CA GLN A 150 22.12 7.42 21.01
C GLN A 150 20.60 7.45 20.73
N PRO A 151 19.74 6.94 21.62
CA PRO A 151 18.32 7.20 21.54
C PRO A 151 18.09 8.68 21.86
N LYS A 152 17.48 9.43 20.93
CA LYS A 152 16.90 10.73 21.24
C LYS A 152 15.78 10.50 22.26
N GLY A 153 16.06 10.82 23.52
CA GLY A 153 15.03 10.93 24.55
C GLY A 153 14.03 12.01 24.13
N ASN A 154 12.75 11.65 24.11
CA ASN A 154 11.67 12.62 24.17
C ASN A 154 11.64 13.18 25.59
N ASP A 155 12.10 14.41 25.75
CA ASP A 155 11.75 15.25 26.88
C ASP A 155 10.75 16.32 26.41
N GLN A 156 9.65 16.38 27.17
CA GLN A 156 8.58 17.39 27.27
C GLN A 156 7.40 17.30 26.30
#